data_AF-A0A2W4Z026-F1
#
_entry.id   AF-A0A2W4Z026-F1
#
_cell.length_a   1.000
_cell.length_b   1.000
_cell.length_c   1.000
_cell.angle_alpha   90.00
_cell.angle_beta   90.00
_cell.angle_gamma   90.00
#
_symmetry.space_group_name_H-M   'P 1'
#
loop_
_entity.id
_entity.type
_entity.pdbx_description
1 polymer ?
#
loop_
_entity_poly.entity_id
_entity_poly.type
_entity_poly.pdbx_seq_one_letter_code
_entity_poly.pdbx_strand_id
1 'polypeptide(L)'
;MRKRLGKAGDRAMKRVVIALAACALMASPAFAQKDDRNAAASANTQANNSGAPVNENQGFAGSTSSSPSSGVAPPTPGADGIVFFDEDDAAMAAAIAEARRTYPQFLAAFDIAPPLRQADYMVKVALATPDGGEEHIWVDNLRVDGDRMFGTLANEPGNLPGMRRGSPIEIDHALVSDWSIDGSEGMYGNYTTRVMLPHMNEADAAALRESLTRTPLPLDWTT
;
A
#
# COMPACT_ATOMS: atom_id res chain seq x y z
N MET A 1 -1.52 58.86 1.70
CA MET A 1 -2.23 57.58 1.46
C MET A 1 -1.66 56.91 0.20
N ARG A 2 -0.81 55.90 0.33
CA ARG A 2 -0.42 55.01 -0.78
C ARG A 2 -0.87 53.60 -0.40
N LYS A 3 -1.90 53.09 -1.06
CA LYS A 3 -2.36 51.71 -0.90
C LYS A 3 -1.26 50.77 -1.37
N ARG A 4 -0.73 49.93 -0.47
CA ARG A 4 0.07 48.76 -0.84
C ARG A 4 -0.91 47.73 -1.39
N LEU A 5 -0.83 47.51 -2.70
CA LEU A 5 -1.45 46.38 -3.36
C LEU A 5 -0.72 45.12 -2.84
N GLY A 6 -1.41 44.33 -2.02
CA GLY A 6 -0.91 43.03 -1.59
C GLY A 6 -0.74 42.14 -2.82
N LYS A 7 0.47 41.63 -3.01
CA LYS A 7 0.83 40.70 -4.08
C LYS A 7 0.05 39.40 -3.84
N ALA A 8 -0.97 39.15 -4.65
CA ALA A 8 -1.49 37.81 -4.86
C ALA A 8 -0.43 37.04 -5.66
N GLY A 9 -0.01 35.88 -5.15
CA GLY A 9 1.00 35.04 -5.82
C GLY A 9 2.12 34.68 -4.87
N ASP A 10 1.84 33.72 -3.98
CA ASP A 10 2.48 32.41 -4.03
C ASP A 10 1.79 31.55 -2.95
N ARG A 11 0.65 30.90 -3.27
CA ARG A 11 0.17 29.82 -2.40
C ARG A 11 1.07 28.65 -2.76
N ALA A 12 2.17 28.52 -2.02
CA ALA A 12 3.06 27.36 -2.14
C ALA A 12 2.18 26.11 -2.23
N MET A 13 2.26 25.39 -3.35
CA MET A 13 1.60 24.11 -3.52
C MET A 13 2.10 23.23 -2.37
N LYS A 14 1.21 22.91 -1.45
CA LYS A 14 1.51 21.98 -0.39
C LYS A 14 1.49 20.58 -0.99
N ARG A 15 2.56 19.85 -0.75
CA ARG A 15 2.74 18.49 -1.26
C ARG A 15 2.44 17.53 -0.13
N VAL A 16 1.69 16.49 -0.43
CA VAL A 16 1.45 15.37 0.48
C VAL A 16 2.45 14.29 0.18
N VAL A 17 3.11 13.81 1.23
CA VAL A 17 4.02 12.68 1.15
C VAL A 17 3.22 11.43 1.45
N ILE A 18 3.04 10.57 0.45
CA ILE A 18 2.47 9.25 0.67
C ILE A 18 3.62 8.26 0.67
N ALA A 19 4.06 7.90 1.87
CA ALA A 19 5.05 6.85 2.04
C ALA A 19 4.42 5.52 1.60
N LEU A 20 4.87 4.99 0.45
CA LEU A 20 4.54 3.63 0.07
C LEU A 20 5.50 2.70 0.82
N ALA A 21 5.02 2.15 1.93
CA ALA A 21 5.49 0.83 2.30
C ALA A 21 4.52 -0.16 1.69
N ALA A 22 4.99 -0.93 0.72
CA ALA A 22 4.30 -2.15 0.35
C ALA A 22 4.20 -3.00 1.62
N CYS A 23 3.00 -3.15 2.16
CA CYS A 23 2.70 -4.12 3.21
C CYS A 23 3.16 -5.55 2.82
N ALA A 24 3.39 -5.78 1.52
CA ALA A 24 3.96 -6.99 0.94
C ALA A 24 5.34 -7.40 1.51
N LEU A 25 6.08 -6.51 2.20
CA LEU A 25 7.32 -6.90 2.88
C LEU A 25 7.11 -7.74 4.16
N MET A 26 5.87 -7.97 4.59
CA MET A 26 5.53 -8.81 5.75
C MET A 26 5.02 -10.21 5.38
N ALA A 27 4.97 -10.58 4.09
CA ALA A 27 4.76 -11.96 3.66
C ALA A 27 6.01 -12.81 3.94
N SER A 28 6.37 -12.95 5.22
CA SER A 28 7.32 -13.97 5.66
C SER A 28 6.73 -15.36 5.35
N PRO A 29 7.52 -16.34 4.87
CA PRO A 29 7.05 -17.69 4.58
C PRO A 29 6.80 -18.52 5.85
N ALA A 30 6.32 -17.90 6.93
CA ALA A 30 6.06 -18.57 8.21
C ALA A 30 4.67 -19.20 8.31
N PHE A 31 3.82 -19.10 7.28
CA PHE A 31 2.47 -19.68 7.29
C PHE A 31 2.16 -20.64 6.12
N ALA A 32 3.09 -20.87 5.20
CA ALA A 32 2.88 -21.77 4.05
C ALA A 32 3.06 -23.27 4.37
N GLN A 33 3.15 -23.68 5.64
CA GLN A 33 3.50 -25.07 5.96
C GLN A 33 2.86 -25.61 7.24
N LYS A 34 1.53 -25.53 7.34
CA LYS A 34 0.79 -26.38 8.29
C LYS A 34 -0.66 -26.49 7.86
N ASP A 35 -0.94 -27.45 6.97
CA ASP A 35 -2.18 -28.25 6.96
C ASP A 35 -2.19 -29.28 5.82
N ASP A 36 -1.11 -30.06 5.66
CA ASP A 36 -1.09 -31.24 4.75
C ASP A 36 -0.53 -32.49 5.46
N ARG A 37 -1.03 -32.77 6.65
CA ARG A 37 -0.80 -34.04 7.34
C ARG A 37 -2.09 -34.75 7.69
N ASN A 38 -2.94 -34.99 6.68
CA ASN A 38 -3.78 -36.20 6.69
C ASN A 38 -4.39 -36.52 5.30
N ALA A 39 -3.57 -37.06 4.39
CA ALA A 39 -4.06 -37.88 3.28
C ALA A 39 -3.00 -38.91 2.93
N ALA A 40 -3.04 -40.04 3.64
CA ALA A 40 -2.20 -41.18 3.35
C ALA A 40 -2.59 -41.87 2.04
N ALA A 41 -1.56 -42.21 1.27
CA ALA A 41 -1.37 -43.47 0.55
C ALA A 41 -2.40 -43.90 -0.51
N SER A 42 -1.97 -43.89 -1.78
CA SER A 42 -1.76 -45.14 -2.56
C SER A 42 -1.03 -44.88 -3.88
N ALA A 43 0.15 -45.50 -4.00
CA ALA A 43 0.76 -46.18 -5.15
C ALA A 43 0.31 -45.79 -6.59
N ASN A 44 1.24 -45.52 -7.51
CA ASN A 44 2.11 -46.49 -8.19
C ASN A 44 2.60 -46.00 -9.60
N THR A 45 3.88 -46.26 -9.90
CA THR A 45 4.46 -46.70 -11.20
C THR A 45 4.55 -45.75 -12.43
N GLN A 46 5.80 -45.29 -12.66
CA GLN A 46 6.71 -45.61 -13.79
C GLN A 46 6.36 -45.20 -15.24
N ALA A 47 7.24 -44.41 -15.87
CA ALA A 47 8.14 -44.81 -16.98
C ALA A 47 8.53 -43.65 -17.94
N ASN A 48 9.85 -43.43 -18.05
CA ASN A 48 10.67 -43.15 -19.24
C ASN A 48 10.01 -42.69 -20.57
N ASN A 49 10.51 -41.62 -21.20
CA ASN A 49 11.61 -41.72 -22.19
C ASN A 49 12.00 -40.38 -22.85
N SER A 50 13.27 -40.38 -23.26
CA SER A 50 14.10 -39.40 -23.96
C SER A 50 13.57 -38.85 -25.29
N GLY A 51 14.02 -37.64 -25.66
CA GLY A 51 13.96 -37.14 -27.05
C GLY A 51 14.28 -35.66 -27.20
N ALA A 52 15.57 -35.31 -27.33
CA ALA A 52 16.02 -34.09 -28.02
C ALA A 52 16.31 -34.47 -29.50
N PRO A 53 16.30 -33.53 -30.48
CA PRO A 53 17.41 -32.58 -30.59
C PRO A 53 17.10 -31.19 -31.19
N VAL A 54 18.02 -30.27 -30.89
CA VAL A 54 18.53 -29.06 -31.59
C VAL A 54 17.74 -28.39 -32.74
N ASN A 55 17.69 -27.05 -32.70
CA ASN A 55 18.07 -26.21 -33.84
C ASN A 55 18.50 -24.80 -33.42
N GLU A 56 19.67 -24.37 -33.89
CA GLU A 56 20.24 -23.02 -33.81
C GLU A 56 19.64 -22.14 -34.91
N ASN A 57 19.42 -20.85 -34.63
CA ASN A 57 19.65 -19.83 -35.66
C ASN A 57 20.01 -18.47 -35.05
N GLN A 58 21.12 -17.92 -35.54
CA GLN A 58 21.75 -16.67 -35.13
C GLN A 58 21.33 -15.51 -36.05
N GLY A 59 21.29 -14.29 -35.48
CA GLY A 59 21.63 -13.04 -36.17
C GLY A 59 20.47 -12.12 -36.57
N PHE A 60 20.43 -10.90 -36.01
CA PHE A 60 20.86 -9.66 -36.70
C PHE A 60 20.56 -8.41 -35.83
N ALA A 61 21.49 -7.46 -35.87
CA ALA A 61 21.47 -6.19 -35.15
C ALA A 61 20.52 -5.15 -35.79
N GLY A 62 20.04 -4.18 -35.00
CA GLY A 62 19.33 -3.02 -35.55
C GLY A 62 18.75 -2.10 -34.49
N SER A 63 19.55 -1.13 -34.03
CA SER A 63 19.16 -0.08 -33.11
C SER A 63 18.37 1.06 -33.78
N THR A 64 17.51 1.68 -32.95
CA THR A 64 17.06 3.09 -32.92
C THR A 64 16.08 3.61 -33.98
N SER A 65 14.84 3.85 -33.53
CA SER A 65 13.99 4.93 -34.03
C SER A 65 13.60 5.85 -32.86
N SER A 66 14.10 7.08 -32.89
CA SER A 66 13.76 8.16 -31.97
C SER A 66 12.53 8.92 -32.49
N SER A 67 11.53 9.16 -31.65
CA SER A 67 10.54 10.23 -31.84
C SER A 67 10.19 10.84 -30.49
N PRO A 68 10.11 12.18 -30.35
CA PRO A 68 9.92 12.84 -29.06
C PRO A 68 8.43 13.04 -28.79
N SER A 69 7.89 12.41 -27.75
CA SER A 69 6.57 12.78 -27.21
C SER A 69 6.77 13.80 -26.10
N SER A 70 6.27 15.02 -26.34
CA SER A 70 6.09 16.03 -25.31
C SER A 70 5.02 15.52 -24.33
N GLY A 71 5.42 15.24 -23.09
CA GLY A 71 4.53 14.86 -22.00
C GLY A 71 5.09 15.43 -20.69
N VAL A 72 4.21 16.03 -19.91
CA VAL A 72 4.48 16.56 -18.56
C VAL A 72 5.25 15.51 -17.76
N ALA A 73 6.34 15.93 -17.12
CA ALA A 73 7.27 15.01 -16.45
C ALA A 73 6.56 14.22 -15.33
N PRO A 74 6.80 12.90 -15.21
CA PRO A 74 6.30 12.11 -14.10
C PRO A 74 6.91 12.62 -12.77
N PRO A 75 6.19 12.45 -11.64
CA PRO A 75 6.79 12.68 -10.33
C PRO A 75 8.05 11.82 -10.18
N THR A 76 9.13 12.43 -9.69
CA THR A 76 10.41 11.74 -9.51
C THR A 76 10.30 10.74 -8.36
N PRO A 77 10.62 9.44 -8.56
CA PRO A 77 10.68 8.49 -7.45
C PRO A 77 11.73 8.94 -6.43
N GLY A 78 11.32 9.09 -5.17
CA GLY A 78 12.28 9.15 -4.06
C GLY A 78 12.97 7.80 -3.92
N ALA A 79 14.22 7.79 -3.45
CA ALA A 79 15.05 6.59 -3.35
C ALA A 79 14.52 5.49 -2.41
N ASP A 80 13.42 5.74 -1.69
CA ASP A 80 12.88 4.87 -0.64
C ASP A 80 11.38 4.55 -0.81
N GLY A 81 10.88 4.46 -2.05
CA GLY A 81 9.48 4.10 -2.30
C GLY A 81 8.46 5.19 -1.93
N ILE A 82 8.91 6.39 -1.59
CA ILE A 82 8.03 7.52 -1.28
C ILE A 82 7.43 8.06 -2.58
N VAL A 83 6.09 8.19 -2.62
CA VAL A 83 5.36 8.80 -3.73
C VAL A 83 4.72 10.10 -3.28
N PHE A 84 4.84 11.13 -4.09
CA PHE A 84 4.29 12.45 -3.79
C PHE A 84 3.00 12.66 -4.57
N PHE A 85 1.98 13.15 -3.88
CA PHE A 85 0.72 13.60 -4.46
C PHE A 85 0.45 15.05 -4.06
N ASP A 86 -0.30 15.76 -4.88
CA ASP A 86 -0.83 17.06 -4.49
C ASP A 86 -1.96 16.88 -3.47
N GLU A 87 -2.11 17.81 -2.53
CA GLU A 87 -3.20 17.80 -1.53
C GLU A 87 -4.59 17.68 -2.17
N ASP A 88 -4.76 18.24 -3.36
CA ASP A 88 -6.04 18.32 -4.08
C ASP A 88 -6.19 17.22 -5.15
N ASP A 89 -5.38 16.15 -5.13
CA ASP A 89 -5.54 15.04 -6.07
C ASP A 89 -6.91 14.36 -5.88
N ALA A 90 -7.79 14.49 -6.88
CA ALA A 90 -9.18 14.05 -6.78
C ALA A 90 -9.31 12.53 -6.62
N ALA A 91 -8.41 11.74 -7.21
CA ALA A 91 -8.46 10.28 -7.11
C ALA A 91 -8.01 9.83 -5.71
N MET A 92 -6.95 10.44 -5.18
CA MET A 92 -6.47 10.17 -3.82
C MET A 92 -7.49 10.61 -2.76
N ALA A 93 -8.08 11.80 -2.92
CA ALA A 93 -9.12 12.30 -2.03
C ALA A 93 -10.36 11.38 -2.02
N ALA A 94 -10.78 10.87 -3.19
CA ALA A 94 -11.88 9.92 -3.29
C ALA A 94 -11.55 8.58 -2.62
N ALA A 95 -10.32 8.07 -2.77
CA ALA A 95 -9.88 6.85 -2.11
C ALA A 95 -9.85 6.98 -0.58
N ILE A 96 -9.34 8.11 -0.06
CA ILE A 96 -9.36 8.40 1.37
C ILE A 96 -10.80 8.49 1.90
N ALA A 97 -11.69 9.17 1.16
CA ALA A 97 -13.08 9.29 1.53
C ALA A 97 -13.78 7.93 1.60
N GLU A 98 -13.52 7.05 0.63
CA GLU A 98 -14.08 5.70 0.60
C GLU A 98 -13.51 4.83 1.73
N ALA A 99 -12.19 4.89 1.98
CA ALA A 99 -11.58 4.18 3.10
C ALA A 99 -12.20 4.59 4.44
N ARG A 100 -12.42 5.89 4.65
CA ARG A 100 -13.12 6.43 5.83
C ARG A 100 -14.58 5.97 5.89
N ARG A 101 -15.28 5.92 4.76
CA ARG A 101 -16.67 5.45 4.68
C ARG A 101 -16.80 4.01 5.17
N THR A 102 -15.81 3.16 4.88
CA THR A 102 -15.82 1.74 5.23
C THR A 102 -15.02 1.40 6.49
N TYR A 103 -14.40 2.39 7.12
CA TYR A 103 -13.62 2.23 8.34
C TYR A 103 -14.45 1.72 9.54
N PRO A 104 -15.73 2.10 9.73
CA PRO A 104 -16.55 1.51 10.78
C PRO A 104 -16.70 -0.02 10.66
N GLN A 105 -16.78 -0.57 9.44
CA GLN A 105 -16.81 -2.01 9.21
C GLN A 105 -15.46 -2.66 9.56
N PHE A 106 -14.34 -2.00 9.23
CA PHE A 106 -13.01 -2.42 9.66
C PHE A 106 -12.90 -2.51 11.19
N LEU A 107 -13.38 -1.49 11.90
CA LEU A 107 -13.38 -1.48 13.38
C LEU A 107 -14.24 -2.61 13.95
N ALA A 108 -15.44 -2.82 13.41
CA ALA A 108 -16.32 -3.90 13.85
C ALA A 108 -15.69 -5.29 13.61
N ALA A 109 -15.01 -5.48 12.49
CA ALA A 109 -14.31 -6.72 12.19
C ALA A 109 -13.09 -6.93 13.10
N PHE A 110 -12.33 -5.87 13.39
CA PHE A 110 -11.19 -5.92 14.32
C PHE A 110 -11.63 -6.31 15.75
N ASP A 111 -12.74 -5.75 16.22
CA ASP A 111 -13.26 -5.98 17.58
C ASP A 111 -13.63 -7.45 17.82
N ILE A 112 -14.18 -8.13 16.80
CA ILE A 112 -14.55 -9.55 16.88
C ILE A 112 -13.42 -10.50 16.46
N ALA A 113 -12.32 -9.99 15.92
CA ALA A 113 -11.22 -10.81 15.43
C ALA A 113 -10.52 -11.53 16.60
N PRO A 114 -10.23 -12.84 16.48
CA PRO A 114 -9.40 -13.54 17.45
C PRO A 114 -8.04 -12.83 17.62
N PRO A 115 -7.41 -12.85 18.80
CA PRO A 115 -6.14 -12.16 19.03
C PRO A 115 -5.03 -12.51 18.03
N LEU A 116 -4.99 -13.76 17.56
CA LEU A 116 -4.01 -14.22 16.56
C LEU A 116 -4.25 -13.65 15.14
N ARG A 117 -5.42 -13.08 14.89
CA ARG A 117 -5.82 -12.46 13.61
C ARG A 117 -5.79 -10.94 13.68
N GLN A 118 -5.67 -10.35 14.86
CA GLN A 118 -5.51 -8.90 14.99
C GLN A 118 -4.22 -8.37 14.34
N ALA A 119 -3.20 -9.21 14.19
CA ALA A 119 -1.97 -8.88 13.47
C ALA A 119 -2.18 -8.64 11.96
N ASP A 120 -3.31 -9.09 11.40
CA ASP A 120 -3.63 -8.91 9.98
C ASP A 120 -4.21 -7.51 9.69
N TYR A 121 -4.50 -6.73 10.73
CA TYR A 121 -5.19 -5.45 10.64
C TYR A 121 -4.20 -4.30 10.76
N MET A 122 -4.30 -3.36 9.82
CA MET A 122 -3.47 -2.16 9.80
C MET A 122 -4.31 -0.94 9.41
N VAL A 123 -3.93 0.23 9.90
CA VAL A 123 -4.49 1.52 9.48
C VAL A 123 -3.40 2.40 8.92
N LYS A 124 -3.76 3.30 8.00
CA LYS A 124 -2.86 4.37 7.56
C LYS A 124 -3.35 5.69 8.11
N VAL A 125 -2.47 6.45 8.74
CA VAL A 125 -2.80 7.77 9.32
C VAL A 125 -2.08 8.88 8.58
N ALA A 126 -2.73 10.04 8.45
CA ALA A 126 -2.12 11.26 7.93
C ALA A 126 -1.59 12.10 9.11
N LEU A 127 -0.27 12.20 9.24
CA LEU A 127 0.40 12.94 10.32
C LEU A 127 1.01 14.23 9.77
N ALA A 128 0.81 15.33 10.49
CA ALA A 128 1.36 16.63 10.10
C ALA A 128 2.89 16.63 10.10
N THR A 129 3.49 17.19 9.07
CA THR A 129 4.95 17.31 8.91
C THR A 129 5.43 18.73 9.26
N PRO A 130 6.71 18.92 9.64
CA PRO A 130 7.24 20.24 10.04
C PRO A 130 7.17 21.34 8.97
N ASP A 131 7.11 20.96 7.69
CA ASP A 131 6.96 21.85 6.53
C ASP A 131 5.50 22.22 6.23
N GLY A 132 4.54 21.76 7.05
CA GLY A 132 3.13 22.14 6.97
C GLY A 132 2.30 21.34 5.97
N GLY A 133 2.84 20.20 5.52
CA GLY A 133 2.12 19.15 4.80
C GLY A 133 1.72 17.99 5.71
N GLU A 134 1.46 16.84 5.09
CA GLU A 134 1.10 15.59 5.76
C GLU A 134 1.91 14.43 5.21
N GLU A 135 2.27 13.49 6.09
CA GLU A 135 2.81 12.19 5.73
C GLU A 135 1.78 11.11 6.06
N HIS A 136 1.39 10.35 5.04
CA HIS A 136 0.52 9.18 5.21
C HIS A 136 1.38 7.94 5.50
N ILE A 137 1.21 7.37 6.69
CA ILE A 137 2.07 6.30 7.19
C ILE A 137 1.27 5.13 7.78
N TRP A 138 1.69 3.90 7.47
CA TRP A 138 1.02 2.69 7.94
C TRP A 138 1.34 2.42 9.41
N VAL A 139 0.35 1.86 10.10
CA VAL A 139 0.39 1.54 11.53
C VAL A 139 -0.09 0.10 11.71
N ASP A 140 0.74 -0.72 12.34
CA ASP A 140 0.47 -2.11 12.67
C ASP A 140 0.38 -2.32 14.19
N ASN A 141 0.30 -3.58 14.62
CA ASN A 141 0.25 -3.97 16.03
C ASN A 141 -0.87 -3.23 16.80
N LEU A 142 -2.05 -3.18 16.16
CA LEU A 142 -3.19 -2.45 16.67
C LEU A 142 -3.67 -3.04 18.00
N ARG A 143 -4.03 -2.15 18.93
CA ARG A 143 -4.54 -2.51 20.26
C ARG A 143 -5.54 -1.47 20.73
N VAL A 144 -6.60 -1.93 21.38
CA VAL A 144 -7.65 -1.09 21.95
C VAL A 144 -7.50 -1.09 23.47
N ASP A 145 -7.54 0.09 24.07
CA ASP A 145 -7.58 0.31 25.51
C ASP A 145 -8.68 1.34 25.82
N GLY A 146 -9.83 0.85 26.28
CA GLY A 146 -11.04 1.67 26.43
C GLY A 146 -11.56 2.15 25.08
N ASP A 147 -11.70 3.48 24.94
CA ASP A 147 -12.13 4.17 23.72
C ASP A 147 -10.96 4.56 22.80
N ARG A 148 -9.72 4.21 23.18
CA ARG A 148 -8.50 4.62 22.48
C ARG A 148 -7.91 3.45 21.71
N MET A 149 -7.45 3.73 20.50
CA MET A 149 -6.71 2.78 19.67
C MET A 149 -5.25 3.22 19.56
N PHE A 150 -4.34 2.25 19.60
CA PHE A 150 -2.91 2.47 19.48
C PHE A 150 -2.30 1.47 18.52
N GLY A 151 -1.08 1.75 18.06
CA GLY A 151 -0.28 0.82 17.28
C GLY A 151 1.17 1.27 17.21
N THR A 152 1.91 0.76 16.22
CA THR A 152 3.28 1.16 15.92
C THR A 152 3.44 1.49 14.44
N LEU A 153 4.34 2.43 14.11
CA LEU A 153 4.63 2.75 12.71
C LEU A 153 5.20 1.53 11.99
N ALA A 154 4.54 1.08 10.92
CA ALA A 154 4.92 -0.12 10.17
C ALA A 154 6.06 0.13 9.17
N ASN A 155 6.34 1.39 8.87
CA ASN A 155 7.41 1.81 7.97
C ASN A 155 8.23 2.97 8.49
N GLU A 156 9.37 3.21 7.84
CA GLU A 156 10.24 4.32 8.21
C GLU A 156 9.59 5.64 7.74
N PRO A 157 9.45 6.64 8.62
CA PRO A 157 8.95 7.95 8.23
C PRO A 157 9.97 8.70 7.37
N GLY A 158 9.48 9.43 6.36
CA GLY A 158 10.28 10.33 5.56
C GLY A 158 10.49 11.71 6.21
N ASN A 159 9.47 12.24 6.89
CA ASN A 159 9.43 13.60 7.42
C ASN A 159 8.66 13.73 8.74
N LEU A 160 8.82 12.75 9.64
CA LEU A 160 8.29 12.80 11.02
C LEU A 160 9.44 12.76 12.04
N PRO A 161 10.05 13.91 12.37
CA PRO A 161 11.23 13.96 13.23
C PRO A 161 10.95 13.37 14.62
N GLY A 162 11.86 12.53 15.11
CA GLY A 162 11.71 11.83 16.39
C GLY A 162 10.90 10.53 16.31
N MET A 163 10.34 10.21 15.15
CA MET A 163 9.68 8.94 14.88
C MET A 163 10.55 8.06 13.98
N ARG A 164 10.36 6.74 14.09
CA ARG A 164 11.00 5.70 13.26
C ARG A 164 10.05 4.52 13.13
N ARG A 165 10.35 3.55 12.27
CA ARG A 165 9.61 2.28 12.26
C ARG A 165 9.60 1.66 13.66
N GLY A 166 8.42 1.22 14.10
CA GLY A 166 8.17 0.67 15.43
C GLY A 166 7.89 1.71 16.52
N SER A 167 7.94 3.02 16.22
CA SER A 167 7.52 4.05 17.18
C SER A 167 6.05 3.85 17.56
N PRO A 168 5.71 3.84 18.86
CA PRO A 168 4.32 3.72 19.30
C PRO A 168 3.56 5.02 19.02
N ILE A 169 2.30 4.88 18.62
CA ILE A 169 1.38 6.01 18.45
C ILE A 169 0.01 5.69 19.04
N GLU A 170 -0.68 6.74 19.44
CA GLU A 170 -2.14 6.74 19.58
C GLU A 170 -2.75 7.12 18.23
N ILE A 171 -3.79 6.40 17.83
CA ILE A 171 -4.48 6.61 16.57
C ILE A 171 -5.67 7.53 16.83
N ASP A 172 -5.60 8.75 16.29
CA ASP A 172 -6.79 9.57 16.12
C ASP A 172 -7.58 9.04 14.91
N HIS A 173 -8.79 8.52 15.17
CA HIS A 173 -9.67 7.99 14.13
C HIS A 173 -9.98 9.03 13.04
N ALA A 174 -9.94 10.32 13.33
CA ALA A 174 -10.13 11.38 12.34
C ALA A 174 -8.96 11.51 11.36
N LEU A 175 -7.77 11.03 11.72
CA LEU A 175 -6.57 11.05 10.88
C LEU A 175 -6.42 9.79 10.03
N VAL A 176 -7.28 8.78 10.19
CA VAL A 176 -7.26 7.58 9.36
C VAL A 176 -7.54 7.97 7.91
N SER A 177 -6.65 7.53 7.03
CA SER A 177 -6.67 7.82 5.59
C SER A 177 -6.76 6.56 4.73
N ASP A 178 -6.46 5.38 5.30
CA ASP A 178 -6.67 4.07 4.68
C ASP A 178 -6.69 2.98 5.76
N TRP A 179 -7.03 1.75 5.37
CA TRP A 179 -6.92 0.56 6.21
C TRP A 179 -6.61 -0.68 5.36
N SER A 180 -6.11 -1.73 5.99
CA SER A 180 -5.79 -3.02 5.37
C SER A 180 -6.16 -4.17 6.29
N ILE A 181 -6.70 -5.23 5.69
CA ILE A 181 -6.85 -6.54 6.35
C ILE A 181 -6.20 -7.58 5.45
N ASP A 182 -5.19 -8.28 5.97
CA ASP A 182 -4.57 -9.40 5.27
C ASP A 182 -5.45 -10.66 5.41
N GLY A 183 -6.05 -11.08 4.31
CA GLY A 183 -6.98 -12.20 4.24
C GLY A 183 -6.46 -13.34 3.36
N SER A 184 -7.19 -14.45 3.33
CA SER A 184 -6.83 -15.60 2.49
C SER A 184 -6.86 -15.32 0.99
N GLU A 185 -7.61 -14.31 0.55
CA GLU A 185 -7.73 -13.89 -0.85
C GLU A 185 -6.79 -12.72 -1.20
N GLY A 186 -5.95 -12.31 -0.24
CA GLY A 186 -5.09 -11.14 -0.31
C GLY A 186 -5.57 -9.99 0.58
N MET A 187 -5.05 -8.80 0.29
CA MET A 187 -5.25 -7.61 1.10
C MET A 187 -6.52 -6.85 0.71
N TYR A 188 -7.46 -6.76 1.66
CA TYR A 188 -8.63 -5.87 1.59
C TYR A 188 -8.26 -4.43 1.93
N GLY A 189 -9.16 -3.48 1.66
CA GLY A 189 -8.94 -2.05 1.82
C GLY A 189 -7.93 -1.54 0.79
N ASN A 190 -6.87 -0.89 1.29
CA ASN A 190 -5.75 -0.39 0.49
C ASN A 190 -6.22 0.56 -0.63
N TYR A 191 -7.21 1.39 -0.33
CA TYR A 191 -7.85 2.26 -1.33
C TYR A 191 -6.85 3.22 -1.97
N THR A 192 -5.99 3.82 -1.15
CA THR A 192 -4.97 4.75 -1.62
C THR A 192 -3.87 4.02 -2.37
N THR A 193 -3.45 2.83 -1.92
CA THR A 193 -2.51 1.96 -2.66
C THR A 193 -3.02 1.63 -4.04
N ARG A 194 -4.33 1.34 -4.19
CA ARG A 194 -4.96 1.07 -5.49
C ARG A 194 -4.88 2.27 -6.45
N VAL A 195 -5.01 3.50 -5.92
CA VAL A 195 -4.81 4.74 -6.70
C VAL A 195 -3.35 4.91 -7.12
N MET A 196 -2.40 4.44 -6.33
CA MET A 196 -0.97 4.58 -6.63
C MET A 196 -0.48 3.65 -7.75
N LEU A 197 -1.12 2.50 -7.97
CA LEU A 197 -0.68 1.47 -8.94
C LEU A 197 -0.34 2.02 -10.34
N PRO A 198 -1.12 2.92 -10.97
CA PRO A 198 -0.80 3.46 -12.30
C PRO A 198 0.41 4.40 -12.32
N HIS A 199 0.86 4.88 -11.16
CA HIS A 199 1.98 5.81 -11.01
C HIS A 199 3.29 5.12 -10.62
N MET A 200 3.26 3.80 -10.40
CA MET A 200 4.41 2.99 -10.05
C MET A 200 5.05 2.39 -11.30
N ASN A 201 6.30 1.91 -11.18
CA ASN A 201 6.85 1.06 -12.23
C ASN A 201 6.07 -0.26 -12.28
N GLU A 202 6.05 -0.89 -13.46
CA GLU A 202 5.18 -2.06 -13.68
C GLU A 202 5.56 -3.26 -12.82
N ALA A 203 6.83 -3.42 -12.44
CA ALA A 203 7.25 -4.53 -11.58
C ALA A 203 6.63 -4.39 -10.18
N ASP A 204 6.76 -3.22 -9.55
CA ASP A 204 6.22 -2.96 -8.22
C ASP A 204 4.68 -2.94 -8.25
N ALA A 205 4.09 -2.36 -9.29
CA ALA A 205 2.64 -2.33 -9.47
C ALA A 205 2.07 -3.74 -9.65
N ALA A 206 2.73 -4.61 -10.41
CA ALA A 206 2.31 -5.99 -10.61
C ALA A 206 2.36 -6.79 -9.29
N ALA A 207 3.45 -6.66 -8.52
CA ALA A 207 3.58 -7.32 -7.23
C ALA A 207 2.48 -6.90 -6.24
N LEU A 208 2.16 -5.60 -6.19
CA LEU A 208 1.03 -5.12 -5.36
C LEU A 208 -0.31 -5.61 -5.88
N ARG A 209 -0.54 -5.63 -7.20
CA ARG A 209 -1.79 -6.15 -7.78
C ARG A 209 -2.02 -7.61 -7.44
N GLU A 210 -0.97 -8.43 -7.37
CA GLU A 210 -1.04 -9.83 -6.96
C GLU A 210 -1.40 -10.00 -5.48
N SER A 211 -0.96 -9.07 -4.63
CA SER A 211 -1.24 -9.09 -3.19
C SER A 211 -2.62 -8.53 -2.83
N LEU A 212 -3.19 -7.68 -3.69
CA LEU A 212 -4.48 -7.02 -3.46
C LEU A 212 -5.65 -7.91 -3.89
N THR A 213 -6.70 -7.91 -3.07
CA THR A 213 -7.97 -8.52 -3.48
C THR A 213 -8.56 -7.79 -4.68
N ARG A 214 -9.38 -8.48 -5.48
CA ARG A 214 -10.07 -7.89 -6.63
C ARG A 214 -10.97 -6.71 -6.22
N THR A 215 -11.69 -6.84 -5.12
CA THR A 215 -12.53 -5.78 -4.53
C THR A 215 -11.96 -5.36 -3.19
N PRO A 216 -11.97 -4.05 -2.85
CA PRO A 216 -11.40 -3.57 -1.58
C PRO A 216 -12.20 -4.07 -0.37
N LEU A 217 -13.45 -4.48 -0.54
CA LEU A 217 -14.26 -5.03 0.54
C LEU A 217 -14.35 -6.56 0.41
N PRO A 218 -14.35 -7.28 1.55
CA PRO A 218 -14.86 -8.64 1.62
C PRO A 218 -16.28 -8.71 1.05
N LEU A 219 -16.59 -9.78 0.31
CA LEU A 219 -17.89 -9.94 -0.35
C LEU A 219 -19.05 -10.01 0.65
N ASP A 220 -18.80 -10.51 1.85
CA ASP A 220 -19.76 -10.56 2.95
C ASP A 220 -19.98 -9.20 3.63
N TRP A 221 -19.20 -8.17 3.30
CA TRP A 221 -19.41 -6.79 3.76
C TRP A 221 -20.24 -5.96 2.79
N THR A 222 -20.33 -6.38 1.52
CA THR A 222 -21.16 -5.66 0.55
C THR A 222 -22.63 -5.87 0.86
N THR A 223 -23.32 -4.76 1.17
CA THR A 223 -24.78 -4.70 1.39
C THR A 223 -25.49 -4.20 0.15
#